data_AF-A0A6B9CLL8-F1
#
_entry.id   AF-A0A6B9CLL8-F1
#
_cell.length_a   1.000
_cell.length_b   1.000
_cell.length_c   1.000
_cell.angle_alpha   90.00
_cell.angle_beta   90.00
_cell.angle_gamma   90.00
#
_symmetry.space_group_name_H-M   'P 1'
#
loop_
_entity.id
_entity.type
_entity.pdbx_description
1 polymer ?
#
loop_
_entity_poly.entity_id
_entity_poly.type
_entity_poly.pdbx_seq_one_letter_code
_entity_poly.pdbx_strand_id
1 'polypeptide(L)'
;GTLDHNGWERWFNASNLTDNDPLLKKLFRKMEYVPTLLEGVQNASRAYFWPYAFLASRTALDYLVQTDFAPAYSTKRSLMHVSNECFVRYQVVQLFPPNSLYTDKMNNFVTRSNEHGLLDQLVTDNDWEVQRIAMKTGKKVTKGLSQTVLMEDRVLSVEDTQGMFLILGSGVLMALLALSLEKLNGCIVALRARNKSDRVQDHGVDFNRPKL
;
A
#
# COMPACT_ATOMS: atom_id res chain seq x y z
N GLY A 1 -13.67 8.07 -9.79
CA GLY A 1 -14.11 8.84 -10.96
C GLY A 1 -13.76 8.14 -12.26
N THR A 2 -14.06 8.77 -13.39
CA THR A 2 -13.66 8.36 -14.74
C THR A 2 -13.32 9.60 -15.58
N LEU A 3 -12.90 9.39 -16.83
CA LEU A 3 -12.59 10.50 -17.75
C LEU A 3 -13.88 11.18 -18.22
N ASP A 4 -13.86 12.49 -18.33
CA ASP A 4 -14.98 13.28 -18.86
C ASP A 4 -15.13 13.16 -20.39
N HIS A 5 -14.09 12.72 -21.09
CA HIS A 5 -14.07 12.64 -22.57
C HIS A 5 -13.93 11.20 -23.10
N ASN A 6 -13.81 11.04 -24.42
CA ASN A 6 -13.56 9.75 -25.10
C ASN A 6 -14.66 8.71 -24.95
N GLY A 7 -15.90 9.16 -24.73
CA GLY A 7 -17.09 8.30 -24.67
C GLY A 7 -17.35 7.67 -23.30
N TRP A 8 -16.44 7.80 -22.33
CA TRP A 8 -16.64 7.33 -20.95
C TRP A 8 -17.87 7.96 -20.29
N GLU A 9 -18.02 9.28 -20.46
CA GLU A 9 -19.22 10.03 -20.06
C GLU A 9 -20.49 9.38 -20.64
N ARG A 10 -20.49 8.98 -21.91
CA ARG A 10 -21.68 8.42 -22.56
C ARG A 10 -21.96 7.02 -22.08
N TRP A 11 -20.94 6.20 -21.84
CA TRP A 11 -21.12 4.84 -21.35
C TRP A 11 -21.68 4.78 -19.94
N PHE A 12 -21.25 5.69 -19.06
CA PHE A 12 -21.71 5.72 -17.67
C PHE A 12 -22.91 6.63 -17.42
N ASN A 13 -23.16 7.60 -18.31
CA ASN A 13 -24.35 8.45 -18.27
C ASN A 13 -25.50 7.90 -19.14
N ALA A 14 -25.24 7.01 -20.11
CA ALA A 14 -26.31 6.41 -20.91
C ALA A 14 -27.24 5.60 -20.01
N SER A 15 -28.43 6.16 -19.81
CA SER A 15 -29.56 5.60 -19.07
C SER A 15 -29.87 4.14 -19.44
N ASN A 16 -29.52 3.69 -20.66
CA ASN A 16 -29.80 2.33 -21.12
C ASN A 16 -29.01 1.23 -20.39
N LEU A 17 -27.82 1.52 -19.86
CA LEU A 17 -27.08 0.55 -19.04
C LEU A 17 -27.58 0.56 -17.58
N THR A 18 -28.07 1.71 -17.12
CA THR A 18 -28.47 1.98 -15.74
C THR A 18 -29.94 1.67 -15.44
N ASP A 19 -30.79 1.56 -16.46
CA ASP A 19 -32.20 1.15 -16.29
C ASP A 19 -32.38 -0.35 -16.16
N ASN A 20 -31.49 -1.14 -16.76
CA ASN A 20 -31.60 -2.60 -16.74
C ASN A 20 -31.03 -3.24 -15.45
N ASP A 21 -30.15 -2.54 -14.71
CA ASP A 21 -29.55 -3.07 -13.48
C ASP A 21 -29.56 -2.02 -12.33
N PRO A 22 -30.38 -2.23 -11.28
CA PRO A 22 -30.47 -1.31 -10.14
C PRO A 22 -29.16 -1.21 -9.34
N LEU A 23 -28.26 -2.19 -9.44
CA LEU A 23 -26.96 -2.18 -8.76
C LEU A 23 -26.02 -1.17 -9.41
N LEU A 24 -25.92 -1.17 -10.75
CA LEU A 24 -25.13 -0.19 -11.50
C LEU A 24 -25.60 1.25 -11.21
N LYS A 25 -26.92 1.45 -11.12
CA LYS A 25 -27.52 2.76 -10.78
C LYS A 25 -27.09 3.26 -9.41
N LYS A 26 -26.99 2.37 -8.43
CA LYS A 26 -26.51 2.72 -7.09
C LYS A 26 -25.00 2.99 -7.08
N LEU A 27 -24.23 2.19 -7.83
CA LEU A 27 -22.76 2.28 -7.89
C LEU A 27 -22.30 3.57 -8.59
N PHE A 28 -22.92 3.93 -9.72
CA PHE A 28 -22.50 5.05 -10.55
C PHE A 28 -23.21 6.37 -10.24
N ARG A 29 -24.11 6.40 -9.25
CA ARG A 29 -24.82 7.62 -8.82
C ARG A 29 -23.90 8.78 -8.41
N LYS A 30 -22.71 8.47 -7.89
CA LYS A 30 -21.72 9.45 -7.40
C LYS A 30 -20.44 9.43 -8.24
N MET A 31 -20.53 9.09 -9.52
CA MET A 31 -19.36 9.09 -10.39
C MET A 31 -18.88 10.53 -10.64
N GLU A 32 -17.62 10.77 -10.30
CA GLU A 32 -16.92 12.02 -10.62
C GLU A 32 -16.22 11.90 -11.97
N TYR A 33 -16.30 12.95 -12.79
CA TYR A 33 -15.62 13.03 -14.08
C TYR A 33 -14.39 13.95 -13.96
N VAL A 34 -13.27 13.50 -14.52
CA VAL A 34 -11.95 14.14 -14.40
C VAL A 34 -11.38 14.38 -15.80
N PRO A 35 -10.73 15.52 -16.07
CA PRO A 35 -10.28 15.86 -17.43
C PRO A 35 -9.02 15.08 -17.87
N THR A 36 -8.19 14.61 -16.93
CA THR A 36 -6.95 13.90 -17.28
C THR A 36 -6.75 12.62 -16.48
N LEU A 37 -6.04 11.65 -17.09
CA LEU A 37 -5.69 10.38 -16.46
C LEU A 37 -4.83 10.59 -15.21
N LEU A 38 -3.86 11.50 -15.30
CA LEU A 38 -2.95 11.81 -14.21
C LEU A 38 -3.70 12.40 -13.00
N GLU A 39 -4.61 13.34 -13.22
CA GLU A 39 -5.43 13.90 -12.13
C GLU A 39 -6.32 12.84 -11.50
N GLY A 40 -6.93 11.96 -12.30
CA GLY A 40 -7.78 10.88 -11.78
C GLY A 40 -7.01 9.94 -10.86
N VAL A 41 -5.78 9.62 -11.23
CA VAL A 41 -4.86 8.78 -10.45
C VAL A 41 -4.29 9.52 -9.23
N GLN A 42 -4.00 10.82 -9.35
CA GLN A 42 -3.58 11.65 -8.19
C GLN A 42 -4.71 11.84 -7.17
N ASN A 43 -5.95 11.98 -7.61
CA ASN A 43 -7.10 12.06 -6.72
C ASN A 43 -7.30 10.73 -5.99
N ALA A 44 -7.10 9.60 -6.69
CA ALA A 44 -7.10 8.28 -6.07
C ALA A 44 -5.97 8.10 -5.05
N SER A 45 -4.79 8.67 -5.30
CA SER A 45 -3.64 8.58 -4.40
C SER A 45 -3.79 9.41 -3.12
N ARG A 46 -4.45 10.57 -3.23
CA ARG A 46 -4.65 11.51 -2.11
C ARG A 46 -5.83 11.16 -1.24
N ALA A 47 -6.73 10.29 -1.70
CA ALA A 47 -7.90 9.86 -0.96
C ALA A 47 -7.53 8.86 0.16
N TYR A 48 -6.86 9.34 1.20
CA TYR A 48 -6.47 8.53 2.36
C TYR A 48 -7.65 8.09 3.23
N PHE A 49 -8.69 8.92 3.33
CA PHE A 49 -9.80 8.70 4.28
C PHE A 49 -11.09 8.22 3.60
N TRP A 50 -11.20 8.36 2.28
CA TRP A 50 -12.38 7.98 1.51
C TRP A 50 -11.99 6.96 0.45
N PRO A 51 -12.70 5.84 0.30
CA PRO A 51 -12.40 4.87 -0.74
C PRO A 51 -12.68 5.50 -2.11
N TYR A 52 -11.61 5.85 -2.83
CA TYR A 52 -11.69 6.39 -4.18
C TYR A 52 -11.12 5.38 -5.17
N ALA A 53 -11.91 5.07 -6.19
CA ALA A 53 -11.47 4.25 -7.32
C ALA A 53 -11.57 5.07 -8.60
N PHE A 54 -10.55 4.97 -9.44
CA PHE A 54 -10.51 5.61 -10.76
C PHE A 54 -10.64 4.55 -11.86
N LEU A 55 -11.56 4.80 -12.79
CA LEU A 55 -11.87 3.91 -13.91
C LEU A 55 -11.34 4.51 -15.21
N ALA A 56 -10.43 3.78 -15.85
CA ALA A 56 -9.87 4.11 -17.16
C ALA A 56 -9.41 2.82 -17.87
N SER A 57 -8.81 2.96 -19.06
CA SER A 57 -8.28 1.81 -19.80
C SER A 57 -7.11 1.18 -19.04
N ARG A 58 -7.12 -0.16 -18.98
CA ARG A 58 -6.11 -0.95 -18.26
C ARG A 58 -4.69 -0.61 -18.70
N THR A 59 -4.43 -0.62 -20.01
CA THR A 59 -3.09 -0.35 -20.57
C THR A 59 -2.59 1.06 -20.22
N ALA A 60 -3.46 2.07 -20.22
CA ALA A 60 -3.06 3.43 -19.85
C ALA A 60 -2.78 3.56 -18.36
N LEU A 61 -3.58 2.91 -17.51
CA LEU A 61 -3.34 2.86 -16.07
C LEU A 61 -2.05 2.12 -15.74
N ASP A 62 -1.80 0.98 -16.38
CA ASP A 62 -0.59 0.20 -16.19
C ASP A 62 0.66 0.99 -16.57
N TYR A 63 0.63 1.66 -17.72
CA TYR A 63 1.69 2.55 -18.16
C TYR A 63 1.95 3.66 -17.13
N LEU A 64 0.90 4.39 -16.74
CA LEU A 64 1.02 5.52 -15.82
C LEU A 64 1.54 5.11 -14.44
N VAL A 65 1.05 3.97 -13.92
CA VAL A 65 1.52 3.43 -12.65
C VAL A 65 2.99 3.05 -12.72
N GLN A 66 3.47 2.51 -13.85
CA GLN A 66 4.88 2.16 -14.03
C GLN A 66 5.79 3.35 -14.25
N THR A 67 5.35 4.38 -14.99
CA THR A 67 6.20 5.54 -15.29
C THR A 67 6.29 6.50 -14.13
N ASP A 68 5.17 6.80 -13.46
CA ASP A 68 5.09 7.89 -12.48
C ASP A 68 5.00 7.40 -11.04
N PHE A 69 4.21 6.35 -10.78
CA PHE A 69 3.91 5.85 -9.44
C PHE A 69 4.67 4.58 -9.06
N ALA A 70 5.65 4.17 -9.86
CA ALA A 70 6.43 2.98 -9.58
C ALA A 70 7.18 3.12 -8.25
N PRO A 71 7.26 2.03 -7.46
CA PRO A 71 7.95 2.07 -6.18
C PRO A 71 9.41 2.45 -6.40
N ALA A 72 9.85 3.50 -5.70
CA ALA A 72 11.26 3.82 -5.59
C ALA A 72 12.00 2.62 -4.96
N TYR A 73 13.26 2.41 -5.36
CA TYR A 73 14.08 1.31 -4.83
C TYR A 73 14.09 1.25 -3.29
N SER A 74 13.93 2.39 -2.62
CA SER A 74 13.94 2.53 -1.17
C SER A 74 12.67 2.05 -0.47
N THR A 75 11.48 2.28 -1.03
CA THR A 75 10.22 2.11 -0.28
C THR A 75 9.56 0.75 -0.47
N LYS A 76 9.90 -0.02 -1.52
CA LYS A 76 9.36 -1.36 -1.88
C LYS A 76 7.81 -1.49 -1.83
N ARG A 77 7.06 -0.41 -1.63
CA ARG A 77 5.59 -0.38 -1.47
C ARG A 77 4.96 0.19 -2.73
N SER A 78 4.06 -0.57 -3.36
CA SER A 78 3.22 -0.03 -4.43
C SER A 78 2.16 0.89 -3.82
N LEU A 79 2.10 2.13 -4.30
CA LEU A 79 1.09 3.11 -3.88
C LEU A 79 -0.30 2.76 -4.43
N MET A 80 -0.37 1.96 -5.49
CA MET A 80 -1.58 1.68 -6.24
C MET A 80 -1.61 0.25 -6.73
N HIS A 81 -2.82 -0.30 -6.83
CA HIS A 81 -3.08 -1.61 -7.39
C HIS A 81 -4.09 -1.47 -8.54
N VAL A 82 -3.68 -1.88 -9.74
CA VAL A 82 -4.58 -1.96 -10.89
C VAL A 82 -5.30 -3.31 -10.83
N SER A 83 -6.63 -3.28 -10.86
CA SER A 83 -7.45 -4.50 -10.88
C SER A 83 -7.10 -5.38 -12.09
N ASN A 84 -7.08 -6.70 -11.87
CA ASN A 84 -6.95 -7.67 -12.96
C ASN A 84 -8.23 -7.81 -13.78
N GLU A 85 -9.38 -7.50 -13.17
CA GLU A 85 -10.69 -7.61 -13.79
C GLU A 85 -11.06 -6.32 -14.54
N CYS A 86 -11.53 -6.49 -15.78
CA CYS A 86 -12.06 -5.41 -16.60
C CYS A 86 -13.60 -5.44 -16.57
N PHE A 87 -14.24 -4.31 -16.28
CA PHE A 87 -15.70 -4.20 -16.34
C PHE A 87 -16.26 -4.37 -17.75
N VAL A 88 -15.55 -3.84 -18.75
CA VAL A 88 -15.92 -3.89 -20.17
C VAL A 88 -14.65 -4.07 -20.99
N ARG A 89 -14.74 -4.86 -22.06
CA ARG A 89 -13.66 -5.02 -23.04
C ARG A 89 -13.91 -4.05 -24.19
N TYR A 90 -13.05 -3.05 -24.31
CA TYR A 90 -13.06 -2.13 -25.44
C TYR A 90 -11.99 -2.54 -26.45
N GLN A 91 -12.33 -2.43 -27.74
CA GLN A 91 -11.38 -2.60 -28.83
C GLN A 91 -10.94 -1.23 -29.33
N VAL A 92 -9.67 -1.10 -29.66
CA VAL A 92 -9.13 0.10 -30.32
C VAL A 92 -9.22 -0.14 -31.83
N VAL A 93 -9.91 0.76 -32.53
CA VAL A 93 -10.10 0.67 -33.98
C VAL A 93 -9.69 1.98 -34.63
N GLN A 94 -9.12 1.89 -35.82
CA GLN A 94 -8.85 3.05 -36.65
C GLN A 94 -10.04 3.27 -37.58
N LEU A 95 -10.66 4.45 -37.46
CA LEU A 95 -11.81 4.82 -38.28
C LEU A 95 -11.35 5.56 -39.53
N PHE A 96 -11.88 5.14 -40.68
CA PHE A 96 -11.73 5.84 -41.95
C PHE A 96 -13.05 6.50 -42.34
N PRO A 97 -13.02 7.59 -43.14
CA PRO A 97 -14.22 8.17 -43.72
C PRO A 97 -15.07 7.11 -44.46
N PRO A 98 -16.39 7.27 -44.53
CA PRO A 98 -17.24 6.35 -45.28
C PRO A 98 -16.78 6.29 -46.73
N ASN A 99 -16.76 5.08 -47.31
CA ASN A 99 -16.30 4.78 -48.67
C ASN A 99 -14.81 5.08 -48.96
N SER A 100 -13.94 5.03 -47.95
CA SER A 100 -12.50 5.16 -48.20
C SER A 100 -11.94 3.93 -48.94
N LEU A 101 -11.08 4.16 -49.93
CA LEU A 101 -10.34 3.11 -50.65
C LEU A 101 -9.33 2.35 -49.76
N TYR A 102 -9.01 2.90 -48.59
CA TYR A 102 -8.01 2.35 -47.67
C TYR A 102 -8.62 1.40 -46.64
N THR A 103 -9.94 1.43 -46.44
CA THR A 103 -10.62 0.62 -45.43
C THR A 103 -10.33 -0.86 -45.64
N ASP A 104 -10.51 -1.37 -46.86
CA ASP A 104 -10.31 -2.80 -47.17
C ASP A 104 -8.85 -3.22 -47.05
N LYS A 105 -7.94 -2.35 -47.50
CA LYS A 105 -6.50 -2.62 -47.42
C LYS A 105 -6.03 -2.66 -45.95
N MET A 106 -6.49 -1.70 -45.15
CA MET A 106 -6.13 -1.63 -43.73
C MET A 106 -6.76 -2.79 -42.95
N ASN A 107 -8.01 -3.15 -43.24
CA ASN A 107 -8.66 -4.28 -42.59
C ASN A 107 -7.90 -5.59 -42.85
N ASN A 108 -7.54 -5.85 -44.12
CA ASN A 108 -6.72 -7.00 -44.49
C ASN A 108 -5.33 -6.97 -43.83
N PHE A 109 -4.71 -5.79 -43.73
CA PHE A 109 -3.43 -5.63 -43.04
C PHE A 109 -3.55 -5.97 -41.55
N VAL A 110 -4.57 -5.47 -40.86
CA VAL A 110 -4.82 -5.75 -39.44
C VAL A 110 -5.07 -7.23 -39.21
N THR A 111 -5.92 -7.86 -40.03
CA THR A 111 -6.19 -9.31 -39.94
C THR A 111 -4.92 -10.13 -40.11
N ARG A 112 -4.13 -9.86 -41.15
CA ARG A 112 -2.86 -10.56 -41.38
C ARG A 112 -1.84 -10.30 -40.28
N SER A 113 -1.74 -9.06 -39.80
CA SER A 113 -0.83 -8.70 -38.70
C SER A 113 -1.19 -9.44 -37.41
N ASN A 114 -2.48 -9.63 -37.16
CA ASN A 114 -2.97 -10.43 -36.04
C ASN A 114 -2.67 -11.92 -36.23
N GLU A 115 -2.94 -12.49 -37.41
CA GLU A 115 -2.64 -13.89 -37.74
C GLU A 115 -1.14 -14.23 -37.63
N HIS A 116 -0.27 -13.29 -38.00
CA HIS A 116 1.18 -13.44 -37.89
C HIS A 116 1.72 -13.15 -36.48
N GLY A 117 0.89 -12.72 -35.52
CA GLY A 117 1.33 -12.34 -34.18
C GLY A 117 2.19 -11.06 -34.13
N LEU A 118 2.20 -10.27 -35.21
CA LEU A 118 2.99 -9.04 -35.30
C LEU A 118 2.52 -7.99 -34.27
N LEU A 119 1.21 -7.95 -34.00
CA LEU A 119 0.64 -7.06 -33.00
C LEU A 119 1.11 -7.41 -31.58
N ASP A 120 1.14 -8.71 -31.25
CA ASP A 120 1.62 -9.18 -29.94
C ASP A 120 3.11 -8.90 -29.75
N GLN A 121 3.90 -9.04 -30.82
CA GLN A 121 5.31 -8.65 -30.82
C GLN A 121 5.46 -7.15 -30.55
N LEU A 122 4.70 -6.29 -31.23
CA LEU A 122 4.77 -4.84 -31.04
C LEU A 122 4.42 -4.42 -29.61
N VAL A 123 3.38 -5.05 -29.02
CA VAL A 123 3.00 -4.80 -27.62
C VAL A 123 4.13 -5.22 -26.68
N THR A 124 4.72 -6.39 -26.90
CA THR A 124 5.83 -6.90 -26.09
C THR A 124 7.06 -6.00 -26.20
N ASP A 125 7.42 -5.54 -27.41
CA ASP A 125 8.54 -4.63 -27.63
C ASP A 125 8.34 -3.29 -26.92
N ASN A 126 7.12 -2.75 -26.97
CA ASN A 126 6.77 -1.54 -26.24
C ASN A 126 6.86 -1.76 -24.72
N ASP A 127 6.36 -2.87 -24.20
CA ASP A 127 6.46 -3.21 -22.78
C ASP A 127 7.93 -3.29 -22.31
N TRP A 128 8.81 -3.89 -23.12
CA TRP A 128 10.25 -3.93 -22.86
C TRP A 128 10.90 -2.54 -22.85
N GLU A 129 10.45 -1.63 -23.72
CA GLU A 129 10.95 -0.26 -23.76
C GLU A 129 10.52 0.53 -22.52
N VAL A 130 9.26 0.42 -22.11
CA VAL A 130 8.75 1.01 -20.86
C VAL A 130 9.56 0.50 -19.67
N GLN A 131 9.82 -0.80 -19.62
CA GLN A 131 10.65 -1.40 -18.58
C GLN A 131 12.06 -0.80 -18.55
N ARG A 132 12.70 -0.67 -19.72
CA ARG A 132 14.05 -0.12 -19.86
C ARG A 132 14.12 1.33 -19.38
N ILE A 133 13.12 2.14 -19.69
CA ILE A 133 13.04 3.55 -19.26
C ILE A 133 12.92 3.63 -17.73
N ALA A 134 12.03 2.84 -17.14
CA ALA A 134 11.85 2.80 -15.69
C ALA A 134 13.12 2.34 -14.96
N MET A 135 13.82 1.30 -15.47
CA MET A 135 15.11 0.85 -14.93
C MET A 135 16.18 1.94 -14.97
N LYS A 136 16.34 2.64 -16.10
CA LYS A 136 17.28 3.78 -16.24
C LYS A 136 16.97 4.91 -15.25
N THR A 137 15.70 5.07 -14.89
CA THR A 137 15.22 6.10 -13.96
C THR A 137 15.30 5.65 -12.50
N GLY A 138 15.78 4.44 -12.22
CA GLY A 138 15.82 3.89 -10.86
C GLY A 138 14.43 3.60 -10.28
N LYS A 139 13.45 3.29 -11.13
CA LYS A 139 12.11 2.85 -10.72
C LYS A 139 11.97 1.34 -10.94
N LYS A 140 11.31 0.63 -10.01
CA LYS A 140 11.04 -0.80 -10.18
C LYS A 140 9.83 -1.02 -11.08
N VAL A 141 9.96 -1.89 -12.07
CA VAL A 141 8.86 -2.22 -12.99
C VAL A 141 8.08 -3.39 -12.45
N THR A 142 6.76 -3.22 -12.38
CA THR A 142 5.80 -4.26 -12.05
C THR A 142 4.93 -4.51 -13.27
N LYS A 143 5.36 -5.38 -14.20
CA LYS A 143 4.51 -6.32 -14.95
C LYS A 143 5.30 -7.24 -15.87
N GLY A 144 4.94 -8.54 -15.83
CA GLY A 144 5.03 -9.52 -16.91
C GLY A 144 6.43 -9.98 -17.34
N LEU A 145 6.82 -11.18 -16.89
CA LEU A 145 7.98 -11.99 -17.34
C LEU A 145 9.39 -11.66 -16.82
N SER A 146 9.53 -11.09 -15.64
CA SER A 146 10.78 -11.23 -14.88
C SER A 146 10.49 -11.30 -13.39
N GLN A 147 10.07 -12.48 -12.94
CA GLN A 147 9.76 -12.76 -11.54
C GLN A 147 8.64 -11.82 -11.03
N THR A 148 7.56 -12.35 -10.46
CA THR A 148 7.57 -12.46 -9.02
C THR A 148 8.54 -11.47 -8.32
N VAL A 149 8.29 -10.16 -8.45
CA VAL A 149 7.93 -9.47 -7.23
C VAL A 149 6.54 -10.05 -6.89
N LEU A 150 6.39 -11.30 -6.41
CA LEU A 150 6.62 -11.61 -5.00
C LEU A 150 6.88 -10.28 -4.33
N MET A 151 5.80 -9.51 -4.12
CA MET A 151 5.69 -8.79 -2.86
C MET A 151 6.11 -9.85 -1.86
N GLU A 152 7.38 -9.83 -1.50
CA GLU A 152 8.05 -10.90 -0.78
C GLU A 152 7.11 -11.31 0.34
N ASP A 153 6.52 -12.51 0.21
CA ASP A 153 5.28 -12.92 0.87
C ASP A 153 5.22 -12.33 2.26
N ARG A 154 4.58 -11.16 2.40
CA ARG A 154 4.69 -10.21 3.52
C ARG A 154 5.52 -10.79 4.68
N VAL A 155 6.84 -10.88 4.51
CA VAL A 155 7.67 -11.53 5.54
C VAL A 155 7.58 -10.59 6.72
N LEU A 156 7.06 -11.08 7.86
CA LEU A 156 6.64 -10.26 9.00
C LEU A 156 7.66 -9.14 9.23
N SER A 157 7.31 -7.92 8.82
CA SER A 157 8.16 -6.77 9.02
C SER A 157 8.10 -6.43 10.50
N VAL A 158 9.21 -5.93 11.03
CA VAL A 158 9.31 -5.48 12.42
C VAL A 158 8.19 -4.48 12.76
N GLU A 159 7.70 -3.73 11.78
CA GLU A 159 6.56 -2.82 11.86
C GLU A 159 5.26 -3.48 12.35
N ASP A 160 4.96 -4.72 11.89
CA ASP A 160 3.74 -5.44 12.30
C ASP A 160 3.85 -6.00 13.72
N THR A 161 5.07 -6.23 14.21
CA THR A 161 5.36 -6.69 15.57
C THR A 161 5.71 -5.56 16.54
N GLN A 162 5.74 -4.31 16.08
CA GLN A 162 6.18 -3.15 16.85
C GLN A 162 5.35 -3.00 18.14
N GLY A 163 4.04 -3.23 18.07
CA GLY A 163 3.16 -3.21 19.24
C GLY A 163 3.47 -4.29 20.27
N MET A 164 3.80 -5.52 19.83
CA MET A 164 4.18 -6.62 20.73
C MET A 164 5.47 -6.31 21.49
N PHE A 165 6.48 -5.75 20.82
CA PHE A 165 7.74 -5.36 21.47
C PHE A 165 7.56 -4.18 22.44
N LEU A 166 6.65 -3.24 22.14
CA LEU A 166 6.35 -2.10 23.03
C LEU A 166 5.70 -2.56 24.35
N ILE A 167 4.79 -3.54 24.28
CA ILE A 167 4.14 -4.13 25.46
C ILE A 167 5.14 -4.93 26.28
N LEU A 168 5.98 -5.74 25.63
CA LEU A 168 7.01 -6.51 26.32
C LEU A 168 8.04 -5.60 26.99
N GLY A 169 8.46 -4.54 26.30
CA GLY A 169 9.37 -3.53 26.84
C GLY A 169 8.80 -2.79 28.05
N SER A 170 7.54 -2.35 28.00
CA SER A 170 6.91 -1.66 29.12
C SER A 170 6.71 -2.58 30.33
N GLY A 171 6.36 -3.86 30.11
CA GLY A 171 6.24 -4.86 31.17
C GLY A 171 7.55 -5.13 31.90
N VAL A 172 8.67 -5.27 31.17
CA VAL A 172 9.99 -5.46 31.76
C VAL A 172 10.42 -4.22 32.57
N LEU A 173 10.14 -3.02 32.07
CA LEU A 173 10.49 -1.77 32.75
C LEU A 173 9.70 -1.59 34.06
N MET A 174 8.41 -1.91 34.05
CA MET A 174 7.56 -1.94 35.25
C MET A 174 8.06 -2.95 36.28
N ALA A 175 8.46 -4.16 35.84
CA ALA A 175 8.98 -5.18 36.74
C ALA A 175 10.31 -4.76 37.39
N LEU A 176 11.22 -4.17 36.62
CA LEU A 176 12.49 -3.65 37.13
C LEU A 176 12.28 -2.50 38.13
N LEU A 177 11.33 -1.60 37.88
CA LEU A 177 10.96 -0.54 38.82
C LEU A 177 10.42 -1.11 40.13
N ALA A 178 9.53 -2.11 40.06
CA ALA A 178 8.98 -2.75 41.26
C ALA A 178 10.08 -3.42 42.12
N LEU A 179 10.99 -4.17 41.48
CA LEU A 179 12.15 -4.78 42.16
C LEU A 179 13.07 -3.74 42.79
N SER A 180 13.30 -2.62 42.11
CA SER A 180 14.15 -1.53 42.61
C SER A 180 13.54 -0.89 43.86
N LEU A 181 12.22 -0.66 43.87
CA LEU A 181 11.50 -0.12 45.03
C LEU A 181 11.52 -1.09 46.21
N GLU A 182 11.38 -2.39 45.97
CA GLU A 182 11.45 -3.39 47.03
C GLU A 182 12.85 -3.45 47.66
N LYS A 183 13.91 -3.40 46.85
CA LYS A 183 15.28 -3.35 47.38
C LYS A 183 15.56 -2.08 48.18
N LEU A 184 15.08 -0.92 47.73
CA LEU A 184 15.24 0.33 48.47
C LEU A 184 14.47 0.32 49.78
N ASN A 185 13.19 -0.09 49.78
CA ASN A 185 12.39 -0.17 51.00
C ASN A 185 12.91 -1.24 51.97
N GLY A 186 13.32 -2.41 51.46
CA GLY A 186 13.94 -3.45 52.27
C GLY A 186 15.24 -3.01 52.93
N CYS A 187 16.08 -2.25 52.22
CA CYS A 187 17.30 -1.66 52.78
C CYS A 187 16.98 -0.61 53.86
N ILE A 188 16.00 0.26 53.62
CA ILE A 188 15.57 1.28 54.60
C ILE A 188 15.02 0.62 55.87
N VAL A 189 14.20 -0.43 55.74
CA VAL A 189 13.65 -1.18 56.88
C VAL A 189 14.77 -1.92 57.64
N ALA A 190 15.70 -2.56 56.93
CA ALA A 190 16.85 -3.23 57.55
C ALA A 190 17.76 -2.26 58.31
N LEU A 191 18.05 -1.08 57.74
CA LEU A 191 18.82 -0.03 58.42
C LEU A 191 18.07 0.51 59.64
N ARG A 192 16.73 0.66 59.57
CA ARG A 192 15.90 1.06 60.72
C ARG A 192 15.89 0.01 61.84
N ALA A 193 15.85 -1.28 61.48
CA ALA A 193 15.93 -2.39 62.44
C ALA A 193 17.32 -2.46 63.11
N ARG A 194 18.40 -2.23 62.35
CA ARG A 194 19.76 -2.17 62.88
C ARG A 194 19.95 -1.00 63.87
N ASN A 195 19.45 0.19 63.51
CA ASN A 195 19.44 1.36 64.40
C ASN A 195 18.59 1.18 65.67
N LYS A 196 17.60 0.26 65.66
CA LYS A 196 16.80 -0.08 66.84
C LYS A 196 17.51 -1.09 67.75
N SER A 197 18.32 -1.99 67.18
CA SER A 197 19.16 -2.94 67.94
C SER A 197 20.30 -2.23 68.68
N ASP A 198 20.98 -1.29 68.02
CA ASP A 198 22.08 -0.52 68.64
C ASP A 198 21.57 0.35 69.82
N ARG A 199 20.32 0.84 69.75
CA ARG A 199 19.71 1.61 70.86
C ARG A 199 19.24 0.76 72.05
N VAL A 200 19.07 -0.54 71.89
CA VAL A 200 18.67 -1.46 72.99
C VAL A 200 19.89 -1.94 73.77
N GLN A 201 21.08 -1.93 73.14
CA GLN A 201 22.32 -2.39 73.79
C GLN A 201 22.96 -1.33 74.71
N ASP A 202 22.67 -0.05 74.50
CA ASP A 202 23.15 1.06 75.37
C ASP A 202 22.36 1.23 76.69
N HIS A 203 21.23 0.55 76.87
CA HIS A 203 20.45 0.59 78.12
C HIS A 203 20.57 -0.68 78.98
N GLY A 204 21.49 -1.59 78.65
CA GLY A 204 21.61 -2.91 79.28
C GLY A 204 22.87 -3.18 80.12
N VAL A 205 23.68 -2.16 80.43
CA VAL A 205 24.90 -2.35 81.26
C VAL A 205 24.90 -1.36 82.42
N ASP A 206 24.19 -1.69 83.49
CA ASP A 206 24.65 -1.32 84.83
C ASP A 206 24.09 -2.28 85.89
N PHE A 207 24.85 -2.43 86.98
CA PHE A 207 24.68 -3.33 88.15
C PHE A 207 25.14 -4.78 88.03
N ASN A 208 26.42 -5.02 88.38
CA ASN A 208 26.72 -5.55 89.72
C ASN A 208 28.20 -5.35 90.10
N ARG A 209 28.46 -4.63 91.19
CA ARG A 209 29.79 -4.47 91.80
C ARG A 209 29.77 -5.19 93.16
N PRO A 210 30.64 -6.18 93.44
CA PRO A 210 30.74 -6.74 94.78
C PRO A 210 31.46 -5.76 95.72
N LYS A 211 30.90 -5.54 96.91
CA LYS A 211 31.57 -4.86 98.01
C LYS A 211 32.38 -5.91 98.79
N LEU A 212 33.65 -5.60 99.02
CA LEU A 212 34.46 -6.15 100.13
C LEU A 212 33.80 -5.81 101.47
#